data_AF-A0A661K4K0-F1
#
_entry.id   AF-A0A661K4K0-F1
#
_cell.length_a   1.000
_cell.length_b   1.000
_cell.length_c   1.000
_cell.angle_alpha   90.00
_cell.angle_beta   90.00
_cell.angle_gamma   90.00
#
_symmetry.space_group_name_H-M   'P 1'
#
loop_
_entity.id
_entity.type
_entity.pdbx_description
1 polymer ?
#
loop_
_entity_poly.entity_id
_entity_poly.type
_entity_poly.pdbx_seq_one_letter_code
_entity_poly.pdbx_strand_id
1 'polypeptide(L)'
;MASGRRALLVLEDGRVFKGRAFASQGETLGEVVFNTSMTGYQEALTDPSYHEQILTMTYPLIGTYGINDEDNESSRVQVAGFVVKEYQSVPSNWRSKKT
;
A
#
# COMPACT_ATOMS: atom_id res chain seq x y z
N MET A 1 6.72 -13.68 13.59
CA MET A 1 6.97 -12.84 12.40
C MET A 1 6.30 -13.50 11.21
N ALA A 2 5.35 -12.84 10.55
CA ALA A 2 4.50 -13.48 9.54
C ALA A 2 5.33 -14.12 8.41
N SER A 3 5.08 -15.41 8.20
CA SER A 3 5.48 -16.20 7.03
C SER A 3 4.73 -15.69 5.79
N GLY A 4 5.01 -14.45 5.37
CA GLY A 4 4.36 -13.84 4.22
C GLY A 4 4.82 -14.53 2.94
N ARG A 5 3.87 -14.87 2.05
CA ARG A 5 4.21 -15.39 0.72
C ARG A 5 5.13 -14.42 0.01
N ARG A 6 6.15 -14.96 -0.67
CA ARG A 6 7.12 -14.18 -1.44
C ARG A 6 6.39 -13.40 -2.54
N ALA A 7 6.75 -12.15 -2.71
CA ALA A 7 6.29 -11.27 -3.78
C ALA A 7 7.49 -10.62 -4.46
N LEU A 8 7.32 -10.24 -5.72
CA LEU A 8 8.34 -9.57 -6.53
C LEU A 8 7.73 -8.30 -7.11
N LEU A 9 8.47 -7.20 -7.06
CA LEU A 9 8.25 -6.02 -7.89
C LEU A 9 9.34 -6.02 -8.96
N VAL A 10 8.94 -6.11 -10.23
CA VAL A 10 9.83 -6.13 -11.38
C VAL A 10 9.61 -4.86 -12.16
N LEU A 11 10.69 -4.11 -12.44
CA LEU A 11 10.65 -2.91 -13.25
C LEU A 11 11.06 -3.22 -14.69
N GLU A 12 10.64 -2.36 -15.63
CA GLU A 12 10.93 -2.53 -17.07
C GLU A 12 12.43 -2.56 -17.38
N ASP A 13 13.25 -1.91 -16.57
CA ASP A 13 14.71 -1.87 -16.72
C ASP A 13 15.43 -3.10 -16.16
N GLY A 14 14.66 -4.12 -15.75
CA GLY A 14 15.17 -5.38 -15.23
C GLY A 14 15.50 -5.37 -13.74
N ARG A 15 15.31 -4.26 -13.02
CA ARG A 15 15.44 -4.25 -11.55
C ARG A 15 14.35 -5.10 -10.92
N VAL A 16 14.74 -5.91 -9.93
CA VAL A 16 13.84 -6.79 -9.18
C VAL A 16 13.97 -6.55 -7.69
N PHE A 17 12.86 -6.20 -7.05
CA PHE A 17 12.75 -6.04 -5.61
C PHE A 17 12.00 -7.23 -5.02
N LYS A 18 12.64 -7.91 -4.07
CA LYS A 18 12.06 -9.06 -3.37
C LYS A 18 11.36 -8.59 -2.10
N GLY A 19 10.11 -9.00 -1.93
CA GLY A 19 9.29 -8.65 -0.78
C GLY A 19 8.40 -9.79 -0.32
N ARG A 20 7.41 -9.44 0.51
CA ARG A 20 6.36 -10.34 0.98
C ARG A 20 5.01 -9.70 0.76
N ALA A 21 4.04 -10.47 0.30
CA ALA A 21 2.66 -10.03 0.21
C ALA A 21 2.05 -9.91 1.62
N PHE A 22 1.29 -8.84 1.86
CA PHE A 22 0.58 -8.60 3.12
C PHE A 22 -0.93 -8.43 2.98
N ALA A 23 -1.44 -8.05 1.80
CA ALA A 23 -2.87 -7.79 1.58
C ALA A 23 -3.55 -8.90 0.77
N SER A 24 -3.28 -8.98 -0.52
CA SER A 24 -3.88 -9.94 -1.44
C SER A 24 -2.82 -10.70 -2.23
N GLN A 25 -3.27 -11.72 -2.97
CA GLN A 25 -2.43 -12.49 -3.88
C GLN A 25 -2.91 -12.31 -5.30
N GLY A 26 -1.96 -12.29 -6.22
CA GLY A 26 -2.21 -12.11 -7.64
C GLY A 26 -1.02 -11.43 -8.29
N GLU A 27 -1.22 -11.10 -9.56
CA GLU A 27 -0.29 -10.34 -10.38
C GLU A 27 -1.02 -9.11 -10.88
N THR A 28 -0.30 -8.01 -10.98
CA THR A 28 -0.83 -6.73 -11.43
C THR A 28 0.27 -6.01 -12.20
N LEU A 29 -0.14 -5.13 -13.09
CA LEU A 29 0.74 -4.28 -13.89
C LEU A 29 0.26 -2.84 -13.72
N GLY A 30 1.19 -1.91 -13.73
CA GLY A 30 0.88 -0.49 -13.56
C GLY A 30 2.14 0.36 -13.56
N GLU A 31 1.94 1.67 -13.67
CA GLU A 31 3.02 2.64 -13.54
C GLU A 31 3.49 2.71 -12.09
N VAL A 32 4.79 2.53 -11.84
CA VAL A 32 5.35 2.65 -10.49
C VAL A 32 5.59 4.12 -10.18
N VAL A 33 4.84 4.65 -9.21
CA VAL A 33 4.96 6.02 -8.73
C VAL A 33 5.36 6.03 -7.26
N PHE A 34 5.85 7.16 -6.76
CA PHE A 34 6.15 7.33 -5.33
C PHE A 34 5.45 8.55 -4.74
N ASN A 35 5.06 8.43 -3.47
CA ASN A 35 4.46 9.52 -2.70
C ASN A 35 5.30 9.79 -1.43
N THR A 36 5.60 11.07 -1.18
CA THR A 36 6.45 11.56 -0.10
C THR A 36 5.72 11.84 1.21
N SER A 37 4.40 11.72 1.23
CA SER A 37 3.57 11.88 2.41
C SER A 37 3.94 10.83 3.48
N MET A 38 4.03 11.30 4.73
CA MET A 38 4.31 10.44 5.88
C MET A 38 3.05 9.85 6.51
N THR A 39 1.90 10.42 6.19
CA THR A 39 0.56 10.06 6.68
C THR A 39 -0.43 10.10 5.52
N GLY A 40 -1.69 9.75 5.75
CA GLY A 40 -2.72 9.78 4.71
C GLY A 40 -2.64 8.62 3.71
N TYR A 41 -2.23 7.43 4.15
CA TYR A 41 -2.09 6.28 3.25
C TYR A 41 -3.46 5.72 2.82
N GLN A 42 -4.51 5.89 3.63
CA GLN A 42 -5.84 5.39 3.28
C GLN A 42 -6.46 6.26 2.18
N GLU A 43 -6.35 7.57 2.36
CA GLU A 43 -6.74 8.60 1.42
C GLU A 43 -5.99 8.37 0.09
N ALA A 44 -4.67 8.19 0.15
CA ALA A 44 -3.87 7.89 -1.05
C ALA A 44 -4.25 6.57 -1.73
N LEU A 45 -4.61 5.51 -0.98
CA LEU A 45 -5.06 4.24 -1.56
C LEU A 45 -6.41 4.35 -2.28
N THR A 46 -7.25 5.31 -1.87
CA THR A 46 -8.63 5.49 -2.36
C THR A 46 -8.79 6.67 -3.31
N ASP A 47 -7.75 7.48 -3.52
CA ASP A 47 -7.76 8.59 -4.47
C ASP A 47 -7.80 8.09 -5.93
N PRO A 48 -8.82 8.47 -6.73
CA PRO A 48 -8.93 8.11 -8.15
C PRO A 48 -7.73 8.50 -9.02
N SER A 49 -6.90 9.46 -8.58
CA SER A 49 -5.70 9.88 -9.30
C SER A 49 -4.66 8.76 -9.46
N TYR A 50 -4.66 7.76 -8.57
CA TYR A 50 -3.74 6.62 -8.61
C TYR A 50 -4.27 5.39 -9.37
N HIS A 51 -5.35 5.54 -10.15
CA HIS A 51 -5.87 4.44 -10.97
C HIS A 51 -4.78 3.87 -11.90
N GLU A 52 -4.65 2.54 -11.96
CA GLU A 52 -3.62 1.82 -12.74
C GLU A 52 -2.16 2.08 -12.30
N GLN A 53 -1.96 2.70 -11.13
CA GLN A 53 -0.62 2.96 -10.59
C GLN A 53 -0.27 2.03 -9.43
N ILE A 54 1.00 1.63 -9.38
CA ILE A 54 1.61 0.92 -8.24
C ILE A 54 2.23 1.98 -7.33
N LEU A 55 1.55 2.30 -6.24
CA LEU A 55 1.94 3.37 -5.32
C LEU A 55 3.03 2.89 -4.36
N THR A 56 4.16 3.60 -4.34
CA THR A 56 5.27 3.36 -3.41
C THR A 56 5.35 4.46 -2.37
N MET A 57 5.20 4.12 -1.08
CA MET A 57 5.37 5.10 -0.01
C MET A 57 6.85 5.28 0.31
N THR A 58 7.31 6.53 0.41
CA THR A 58 8.69 6.78 0.89
C THR A 58 8.80 6.66 2.41
N TYR A 59 7.72 6.92 3.14
CA TYR A 59 7.70 6.72 4.60
C TYR A 59 7.70 5.22 4.94
N PRO A 60 8.61 4.76 5.82
CA PRO A 60 8.89 3.33 5.92
C PRO A 60 7.82 2.53 6.66
N LEU A 61 7.08 3.14 7.59
CA LEU A 61 6.14 2.45 8.48
C LEU A 61 4.69 2.75 8.07
N ILE A 62 4.01 1.78 7.45
CA ILE A 62 2.64 1.94 6.97
C ILE A 62 1.69 1.00 7.71
N GLY A 63 0.45 1.44 7.95
CA GLY A 63 -0.55 0.68 8.71
C GLY A 63 -0.63 1.03 10.21
N THR A 64 0.15 2.02 10.67
CA THR A 64 0.26 2.38 12.09
C THR A 64 -1.06 2.85 12.72
N TYR A 65 -1.99 3.42 11.94
CA TYR A 65 -3.31 3.87 12.43
C TYR A 65 -4.50 3.08 11.86
N GLY A 66 -4.23 1.99 11.12
CA GLY A 66 -5.23 1.15 10.49
C GLY A 66 -6.09 1.93 9.49
N ILE A 67 -7.34 1.54 9.34
CA ILE A 67 -8.32 2.22 8.47
C ILE A 67 -9.64 2.48 9.19
N ASN A 68 -10.39 3.45 8.70
CA ASN A 68 -11.75 3.78 9.14
C ASN A 68 -12.66 4.10 7.95
N ASP A 69 -13.94 4.37 8.17
CA ASP A 69 -14.88 4.60 7.04
C ASP A 69 -14.94 6.08 6.59
N GLU A 70 -14.33 7.00 7.35
CA GLU A 70 -14.38 8.46 7.14
C GLU A 70 -13.25 8.98 6.24
N ASP A 71 -12.08 8.35 6.25
CA ASP A 71 -10.88 8.80 5.54
C ASP A 71 -10.75 8.19 4.12
N ASN A 72 -11.87 7.87 3.45
CA ASN A 72 -11.89 7.37 2.07
C ASN A 72 -12.18 8.51 1.07
N GLU A 73 -11.34 8.70 0.06
CA GLU A 73 -11.51 9.68 -1.02
C GLU A 73 -12.38 9.17 -2.18
N SER A 74 -12.64 7.86 -2.22
CA SER A 74 -13.61 7.26 -3.16
C SER A 74 -14.22 5.97 -2.62
N SER A 75 -15.15 5.38 -3.38
CA SER A 75 -15.89 4.19 -2.97
C SER A 75 -15.09 2.88 -2.99
N ARG A 76 -13.84 2.90 -3.46
CA ARG A 76 -12.98 1.71 -3.55
C ARG A 76 -11.50 2.09 -3.49
N VAL A 77 -10.65 1.09 -3.29
CA VAL A 77 -9.21 1.22 -3.54
C VAL A 77 -8.97 1.41 -5.04
N GLN A 78 -8.13 2.39 -5.39
CA GLN A 78 -7.88 2.80 -6.78
C GLN A 78 -6.50 2.34 -7.28
N VAL A 79 -5.53 2.18 -6.38
CA VAL A 79 -4.19 1.72 -6.75
C VAL A 79 -4.22 0.31 -7.35
N ALA A 80 -3.40 0.08 -8.37
CA ALA A 80 -3.16 -1.25 -8.94
C ALA A 80 -2.29 -2.12 -8.02
N GLY A 81 -1.42 -1.49 -7.22
CA GLY A 81 -0.55 -2.14 -6.26
C GLY A 81 -0.03 -1.17 -5.20
N PHE A 82 0.48 -1.71 -4.10
CA PHE A 82 0.98 -0.90 -2.98
C PHE A 82 2.30 -1.45 -2.43
N VAL A 83 3.32 -0.60 -2.40
CA VAL A 83 4.70 -0.96 -2.04
C VAL A 83 5.14 -0.14 -0.83
N VAL A 84 5.55 -0.85 0.22
CA VAL A 84 5.96 -0.27 1.49
C VAL A 84 7.23 -0.95 2.00
N LYS A 85 8.00 -0.24 2.84
CA LYS A 85 9.18 -0.83 3.47
C LYS A 85 8.81 -1.79 4.60
N GLU A 86 7.90 -1.38 5.48
CA GLU A 86 7.43 -2.17 6.61
C GLU A 86 5.93 -1.92 6.85
N TYR A 87 5.18 -3.01 6.97
CA TYR A 87 3.75 -2.99 7.24
C TYR A 87 3.47 -3.35 8.70
N GLN A 88 2.70 -2.50 9.38
CA GLN A 88 2.20 -2.72 10.73
C GLN A 88 0.79 -3.31 10.68
N SER A 89 0.68 -4.55 11.14
CA SER A 89 -0.61 -5.28 11.21
C SER A 89 -1.37 -5.06 12.52
N VAL A 90 -0.80 -4.27 13.44
CA VAL A 90 -1.43 -3.93 14.72
C VAL A 90 -1.48 -2.41 14.81
N PRO A 91 -2.57 -1.78 14.35
CA PRO A 91 -2.70 -0.34 14.40
C PRO A 91 -2.96 0.16 15.83
N SER A 92 -2.52 1.38 16.12
CA SER A 92 -2.76 2.06 17.39
C SER A 92 -3.31 3.46 17.15
N ASN A 93 -4.60 3.55 16.86
CA ASN A 93 -5.34 4.80 16.73
C ASN A 93 -6.78 4.60 17.19
N TRP A 94 -7.32 5.54 17.96
CA TRP A 94 -8.68 5.48 18.50
C TRP A 94 -9.78 5.46 17.41
N ARG A 95 -9.50 6.02 16.22
CA ARG A 95 -10.40 5.98 15.05
C ARG A 95 -10.33 4.66 14.30
N SER A 96 -9.30 3.84 14.54
CA SER A 96 -9.07 2.60 13.80
C SER A 96 -10.24 1.62 13.97
N LYS A 97 -10.77 1.11 12.86
CA LYS A 97 -11.84 0.10 12.84
C LYS A 97 -11.36 -1.24 12.31
N LYS A 98 -10.39 -1.22 11.39
CA LYS A 98 -9.89 -2.40 10.67
C LYS A 98 -8.39 -2.23 10.34
N THR A 99 -7.81 -3.29 9.79
CA THR A 99 -6.40 -3.37 9.37
C THR A 99 -6.29 -3.85 7.93
#